data_AF-A0A5C5SVS8-F1
#
_entry.id   AF-A0A5C5SVS8-F1
#
_cell.length_a   1.000
_cell.length_b   1.000
_cell.length_c   1.000
_cell.angle_alpha   90.00
_cell.angle_beta   90.00
_cell.angle_gamma   90.00
#
_symmetry.space_group_name_H-M   'P 1'
#
loop_
_entity.id
_entity.type
_entity.pdbx_description
1 polymer ?
#
loop_
_entity_poly.entity_id
_entity_poly.type
_entity_poly.pdbx_seq_one_letter_code
_entity_poly.pdbx_strand_id
1 'polypeptide(L)'
;MRTARVVIAVLLALAPASALAQNYIYCINDRIEVDKRNLKKMQGDRGHSTICMIGPTFDSRYDALAWVEKYLRAKVDGPCSCK
;
A
#
# COMPACT_ATOMS: atom_id res chain seq x y z
N MET A 1 16.38 -48.42 31.30
CA MET A 1 15.86 -47.22 31.99
C MET A 1 16.22 -46.04 31.09
N ARG A 2 15.29 -45.55 30.23
CA ARG A 2 14.43 -44.37 30.47
C ARG A 2 15.25 -43.27 31.18
N THR A 3 15.60 -42.15 30.55
CA THR A 3 14.66 -41.16 30.03
C THR A 3 15.32 -40.20 29.03
N ALA A 4 14.57 -39.91 27.96
CA ALA A 4 14.87 -38.89 26.98
C ALA A 4 14.87 -37.48 27.60
N ARG A 5 15.90 -36.68 27.32
CA ARG A 5 15.89 -35.24 27.60
C ARG A 5 15.33 -34.51 26.38
N VAL A 6 14.02 -34.34 26.47
CA VAL A 6 13.16 -33.33 25.85
C VAL A 6 13.94 -32.16 25.20
N VAL A 7 13.88 -32.10 23.87
CA VAL A 7 14.21 -30.92 23.07
C VAL A 7 13.00 -29.98 23.16
N ILE A 8 13.07 -28.95 24.01
CA ILE A 8 12.03 -27.90 24.05
C ILE A 8 12.29 -26.90 22.92
N ALA A 9 11.28 -26.79 22.07
CA ALA A 9 11.20 -26.04 20.83
C ALA A 9 11.58 -24.55 20.97
N VAL A 10 12.59 -24.14 20.21
CA VAL A 10 12.78 -22.74 19.79
C VAL A 10 11.99 -22.57 18.49
N LEU A 11 10.74 -22.11 18.53
CA LEU A 11 9.94 -21.85 17.32
C LEU A 11 8.71 -20.95 17.57
N LEU A 12 8.83 -19.97 18.45
CA LEU A 12 7.80 -18.92 18.62
C LEU A 12 8.44 -17.55 18.36
N ALA A 13 7.76 -16.76 17.52
CA ALA A 13 7.97 -15.34 17.24
C ALA A 13 8.73 -14.93 15.95
N LEU A 14 8.73 -15.77 14.91
CA LEU A 14 8.73 -15.26 13.52
C LEU A 14 7.28 -15.13 13.04
N ALA A 15 6.44 -14.43 13.80
CA ALA A 15 5.23 -13.89 13.20
C ALA A 15 5.74 -12.81 12.24
N PRO A 16 5.52 -12.92 10.92
CA PRO A 16 5.76 -11.78 10.05
C PRO A 16 4.89 -10.67 10.64
N ALA A 17 5.52 -9.60 11.13
CA ALA A 17 4.80 -8.37 11.40
C ALA A 17 4.09 -8.09 10.08
N SER A 18 2.77 -8.30 10.05
CA SER A 18 1.96 -8.09 8.88
C SER A 18 2.22 -6.65 8.49
N ALA A 19 3.08 -6.44 7.50
CA ALA A 19 3.31 -5.13 6.94
C ALA A 19 1.94 -4.74 6.41
N LEU A 20 1.24 -3.89 7.16
CA LEU A 20 -0.09 -3.42 6.81
C LEU A 20 0.02 -2.95 5.37
N ALA A 21 -0.73 -3.59 4.48
CA ALA A 21 -0.60 -3.36 3.06
C ALA A 21 -1.17 -1.97 2.78
N GLN A 22 -0.33 -0.94 2.91
CA GLN A 22 -0.72 0.44 2.68
C GLN A 22 -1.06 0.64 1.20
N ASN A 23 -2.18 1.28 0.93
CA ASN A 23 -2.67 1.67 -0.38
C ASN A 23 -2.67 3.19 -0.42
N TYR A 24 -1.89 3.74 -1.34
CA TYR A 24 -1.74 5.17 -1.55
C TYR A 24 -2.55 5.59 -2.77
N ILE A 25 -3.11 6.79 -2.72
CA ILE A 25 -3.87 7.38 -3.83
C ILE A 25 -2.97 8.42 -4.51
N TYR A 26 -2.59 8.13 -5.74
CA TYR A 26 -1.73 8.96 -6.56
C TYR A 26 -2.48 9.64 -7.69
N CYS A 27 -1.98 10.80 -8.10
CA CYS A 27 -2.18 11.31 -9.44
C CYS A 27 -0.90 11.07 -10.24
N ILE A 28 -1.00 10.38 -11.37
CA ILE A 28 0.12 9.97 -12.21
C ILE A 28 -0.22 10.31 -13.65
N ASN A 29 0.55 11.23 -14.26
CA ASN A 29 0.28 11.71 -15.62
C ASN A 29 -1.21 12.10 -15.79
N ASP A 30 -1.74 12.86 -14.83
CA ASP A 30 -3.13 13.33 -14.77
C ASP A 30 -4.20 12.22 -14.63
N ARG A 31 -3.80 11.02 -14.20
CA ARG A 31 -4.70 9.87 -13.93
C ARG A 31 -4.64 9.40 -12.48
N ILE A 32 -5.80 9.13 -11.90
CA ILE A 32 -5.91 8.61 -10.52
C ILE A 32 -5.47 7.15 -10.48
N GLU A 33 -4.54 6.83 -9.60
CA GLU A 33 -4.10 5.46 -9.38
C GLU A 33 -4.06 5.11 -7.90
N VAL A 34 -4.40 3.86 -7.58
CA VAL A 34 -4.23 3.30 -6.23
C VAL A 34 -3.16 2.22 -6.27
N ASP A 35 -2.04 2.46 -5.58
CA ASP A 35 -0.88 1.56 -5.56
C ASP A 35 -0.43 1.28 -4.13
N LYS A 36 0.25 0.14 -3.92
CA LYS A 36 0.78 -0.26 -2.60
C LYS A 36 2.19 0.28 -2.32
N ARG A 37 2.87 0.77 -3.35
CA ARG A 37 4.22 1.31 -3.26
C ARG A 37 4.14 2.76 -2.79
N ASN A 38 5.02 3.12 -1.86
CA ASN A 38 5.17 4.51 -1.44
C ASN A 38 5.71 5.40 -2.58
N LEU A 39 5.65 6.72 -2.36
CA LEU A 39 5.96 7.71 -3.37
C LEU A 39 7.39 7.54 -3.94
N LYS A 40 8.38 7.28 -3.08
CA LYS A 40 9.77 7.11 -3.50
C LYS A 40 9.95 5.92 -4.45
N LYS A 41 9.28 4.80 -4.15
CA LYS A 41 9.33 3.62 -5.01
C LYS A 41 8.56 3.83 -6.33
N MET A 42 7.41 4.52 -6.27
CA MET A 42 6.67 4.89 -7.48
C MET A 42 7.47 5.82 -8.40
N GLN A 43 8.13 6.83 -7.84
CA GLN A 43 9.01 7.74 -8.58
C GLN A 43 10.22 7.01 -9.18
N GLY A 44 10.82 6.08 -8.42
CA GLY A 44 11.91 5.24 -8.93
C GLY A 44 11.49 4.33 -10.09
N ASP A 45 10.34 3.67 -9.98
CA ASP A 45 9.86 2.70 -10.99
C ASP A 45 9.34 3.38 -12.27
N ARG A 46 8.83 4.63 -12.18
CA ARG A 46 8.18 5.33 -13.30
C ARG A 46 8.94 6.54 -13.84
N GLY A 47 10.16 6.79 -13.34
CA GLY A 47 11.08 7.79 -13.88
C GLY A 47 10.53 9.21 -13.83
N HIS A 48 10.40 9.85 -15.00
CA HIS A 48 10.01 11.27 -15.15
C HIS A 48 8.51 11.54 -15.05
N SER A 49 7.69 10.54 -14.70
CA SER A 49 6.26 10.77 -14.48
C SER A 49 6.01 11.79 -13.37
N THR A 50 5.10 12.72 -13.62
CA THR A 50 4.56 13.59 -12.57
C THR A 50 3.71 12.73 -11.64
N ILE A 51 4.19 12.50 -10.41
CA ILE A 51 3.53 11.69 -9.40
C ILE A 51 3.37 12.51 -8.12
N CYS A 52 2.15 12.65 -7.63
CA CYS A 52 1.85 13.25 -6.33
C CYS A 52 0.80 12.42 -5.58
N MET A 53 0.84 12.47 -4.25
CA MET A 53 -0.23 11.92 -3.42
C MET A 53 -1.38 12.91 -3.36
N ILE A 54 -2.58 12.44 -3.65
CA ILE A 54 -3.80 13.28 -3.69
C ILE A 54 -4.83 12.90 -2.63
N GLY A 55 -4.46 11.99 -1.72
CA GLY A 55 -5.35 11.51 -0.68
C GLY A 55 -4.61 10.82 0.47
N PRO A 56 -5.36 10.36 1.49
CA PRO A 56 -4.83 9.61 2.60
C PRO A 56 -4.40 8.19 2.18
N THR A 57 -3.73 7.50 3.11
CA THR A 57 -3.29 6.10 2.94
C THR A 57 -4.26 5.16 3.63
N PHE A 58 -4.50 3.98 3.06
CA PHE A 58 -5.46 3.00 3.58
C PHE A 58 -4.86 1.60 3.65
N ASP A 59 -5.20 0.83 4.67
CA ASP A 59 -4.79 -0.58 4.76
C ASP A 59 -5.57 -1.50 3.81
N SER A 60 -6.74 -1.03 3.34
CA SER A 60 -7.60 -1.73 2.39
C SER A 60 -7.70 -0.98 1.07
N ARG A 61 -7.55 -1.71 -0.04
CA ARG A 61 -7.79 -1.16 -1.39
C ARG A 61 -9.25 -0.73 -1.56
N TYR A 62 -10.19 -1.46 -0.99
CA TYR A 62 -11.61 -1.14 -1.09
C TYR A 62 -11.91 0.24 -0.48
N ASP A 63 -11.34 0.53 0.69
CA ASP A 63 -11.54 1.81 1.36
C ASP A 63 -10.90 2.97 0.58
N ALA A 64 -9.72 2.73 0.01
CA ALA A 64 -9.08 3.70 -0.88
C ALA A 64 -9.96 4.03 -2.10
N LEU A 65 -10.53 3.01 -2.75
CA LEU A 65 -11.42 3.19 -3.90
C LEU A 65 -12.71 3.93 -3.50
N ALA A 66 -13.32 3.54 -2.38
CA ALA A 66 -14.51 4.21 -1.86
C ALA A 66 -14.24 5.68 -1.52
N TRP A 67 -13.05 5.98 -0.98
CA TRP A 67 -12.64 7.37 -0.72
C TRP A 67 -12.47 8.16 -2.02
N VAL A 68 -11.83 7.60 -3.05
CA VAL A 68 -11.69 8.24 -4.39
C VAL A 68 -13.06 8.62 -4.94
N GLU A 69 -14.01 7.67 -4.96
CA GLU A 69 -15.35 7.91 -5.47
C GLU A 69 -16.10 8.98 -4.65
N LYS A 70 -15.98 8.91 -3.33
CA LYS A 70 -16.70 9.83 -2.43
C LYS A 70 -16.15 11.25 -2.43
N TYR A 71 -14.82 11.41 -2.38
CA TYR A 71 -14.18 12.70 -2.12
C TYR A 71 -13.61 13.35 -3.38
N LEU A 72 -13.04 12.57 -4.30
CA LEU A 72 -12.58 13.10 -5.59
C LEU A 72 -13.71 13.18 -6.62
N ARG A 73 -14.87 12.54 -6.35
CA ARG A 73 -16.01 12.45 -7.27
C ARG A 73 -15.61 11.91 -8.65
N ALA A 74 -14.62 11.02 -8.65
CA ALA A 74 -14.01 10.41 -9.82
C ALA A 74 -13.81 8.92 -9.57
N LYS A 75 -13.37 8.18 -10.58
CA LYS A 75 -12.95 6.78 -10.46
C LYS A 75 -11.44 6.67 -10.61
N VAL A 76 -10.88 5.51 -10.30
CA VAL A 76 -9.52 5.16 -10.75
C VAL A 76 -9.45 5.30 -12.27
N ASP A 77 -8.31 5.77 -12.77
CA ASP A 77 -8.09 6.24 -14.15
C ASP A 77 -8.89 7.49 -14.54
N GLY A 78 -9.64 8.07 -13.61
CA GLY A 78 -10.25 9.39 -13.75
C GLY A 78 -9.19 10.50 -13.80
N PRO A 79 -9.56 11.68 -14.31
CA PRO A 79 -8.65 12.82 -14.38
C PRO A 79 -8.28 13.32 -12.99
N CYS A 80 -7.04 13.73 -12.82
CA CYS A 80 -6.54 14.42 -11.63
C CYS A 80 -5.45 15.43 -12.02
N SER A 81 -4.97 16.20 -11.06
CA SER A 81 -3.85 17.11 -11.27
C SER A 81 -3.03 17.21 -9.99
N CYS A 82 -1.70 17.24 -10.14
CA CYS A 82 -0.78 17.57 -9.07
C CYS A 82 -0.74 19.08 -8.91
N LYS A 83 -1.54 19.60 -7.97
CA LYS A 83 -1.49 21.01 -7.54
C LYS A 83 -0.62 21.18 -6.31
#